data_AF-A0A1Y3EEQ1-F1
#
_entry.id   AF-A0A1Y3EEQ1-F1
#
_cell.length_a   1.000
_cell.length_b   1.000
_cell.length_c   1.000
_cell.angle_alpha   90.00
_cell.angle_beta   90.00
_cell.angle_gamma   90.00
#
_symmetry.space_group_name_H-M   'P 1'
#
loop_
_entity.id
_entity.type
_entity.pdbx_description
1 polymer ?
#
loop_
_entity_poly.entity_id
_entity_poly.type
_entity_poly.pdbx_seq_one_letter_code
_entity_poly.pdbx_strand_id
1 'polypeptide(L)' 'DDLETTKLLVIEEIYETSTFVCTAENSVGIESKEIDVEVTGPGTSPNNFEANSSGRNVHFHWEPPTIQNGKI' A
#
# COMPACT_ATOMS: atom_id res chain seq x y z
N ASP A 1 6.64 -37.95 -11.84
CA ASP A 1 5.92 -37.15 -10.85
C ASP A 1 6.86 -36.10 -10.31
N ASP A 2 6.85 -34.93 -10.93
CA ASP A 2 7.45 -33.73 -10.35
C ASP A 2 6.50 -33.27 -9.25
N LEU A 3 6.94 -33.38 -8.00
CA LEU A 3 6.18 -32.91 -6.83
C LEU A 3 6.16 -31.37 -6.85
N GLU A 4 5.14 -30.79 -7.49
CA GLU A 4 4.88 -29.36 -7.34
C GLU A 4 4.48 -29.07 -5.90
N THR A 5 5.29 -28.25 -5.22
CA THR A 5 4.98 -27.74 -3.89
C THR A 5 4.34 -26.37 -4.05
N THR A 6 3.07 -26.24 -3.68
CA THR A 6 2.37 -24.96 -3.64
C THR A 6 2.33 -24.42 -2.20
N LYS A 7 2.60 -23.13 -2.04
CA LYS A 7 2.37 -22.39 -0.80
C LYS A 7 1.45 -21.20 -1.09
N LEU A 8 0.51 -20.95 -0.18
CA LEU A 8 -0.41 -19.82 -0.27
C LEU A 8 -0.08 -18.83 0.86
N LEU A 9 0.16 -17.57 0.48
CA LEU A 9 0.22 -16.44 1.39
C LEU A 9 -1.07 -15.64 1.22
N VAL A 10 -1.79 -15.41 2.32
CA VAL A 10 -2.98 -14.56 2.36
C VAL A 10 -2.66 -13.37 3.27
N ILE A 11 -2.85 -12.17 2.75
CA ILE A 11 -2.74 -10.91 3.50
C ILE A 11 -4.12 -10.27 3.40
N GLU A 12 -4.81 -10.14 4.54
CA GLU A 12 -6.20 -9.67 4.56
C GLU A 12 -6.30 -8.15 4.34
N GLU A 13 -5.30 -7.40 4.81
CA GLU A 13 -5.34 -5.95 4.80
C GLU A 13 -4.06 -5.37 4.17
N ILE A 14 -4.19 -4.89 2.93
CA ILE A 14 -3.14 -4.15 2.22
C ILE A 14 -3.64 -2.73 1.98
N TYR A 15 -3.03 -1.78 2.68
CA TYR A 15 -3.42 -0.36 2.64
C TYR A 15 -2.49 0.49 1.78
N GLU A 16 -1.31 -0.01 1.43
CA GLU A 16 -0.29 0.71 0.67
C GLU A 16 0.21 -0.12 -0.49
N THR A 17 0.49 0.53 -1.63
CA THR A 17 1.18 -0.09 -2.75
C THR A 17 2.52 -0.67 -2.28
N SER A 18 2.72 -1.97 -2.54
CA SER A 18 3.83 -2.74 -1.99
C SER A 18 4.36 -3.75 -3.00
N THR A 19 5.65 -4.04 -2.94
CA THR A 19 6.28 -5.13 -3.71
C THR A 19 6.59 -6.30 -2.79
N PHE A 20 6.15 -7.49 -3.18
CA PHE A 20 6.41 -8.74 -2.46
C PHE A 20 7.43 -9.59 -3.22
N VAL A 21 8.23 -10.37 -2.50
CA VAL A 21 9.18 -11.32 -3.10
C VAL A 21 8.81 -12.74 -2.68
N CYS A 22 8.57 -13.60 -3.66
CA CYS A 22 8.42 -15.04 -3.46
C CYS A 22 9.76 -15.71 -3.72
N THR A 23 10.30 -16.42 -2.73
CA THR A 23 11.58 -17.14 -2.82
C THR A 23 11.37 -18.63 -2.64
N ALA A 24 11.86 -19.42 -3.59
CA ALA A 24 11.93 -20.87 -3.52
C ALA A 24 13.38 -21.30 -3.32
N GLU A 25 13.61 -22.20 -2.37
CA GLU A 25 14.94 -22.70 -2.02
C GLU A 25 14.89 -24.21 -1.85
N ASN A 26 15.88 -24.89 -2.42
CA ASN A 26 16.12 -26.32 -2.24
C ASN A 26 17.63 -26.57 -2.01
N SER A 27 18.02 -27.84 -1.85
CA SER A 27 19.42 -28.21 -1.59
C SER A 27 20.40 -27.87 -2.71
N VAL A 28 19.90 -27.52 -3.90
CA VAL A 28 20.70 -27.21 -5.09
C VAL A 28 20.79 -25.71 -5.33
N GLY A 29 19.77 -24.92 -4.95
CA GLY A 29 19.79 -23.48 -5.18
C GLY A 29 18.55 -22.73 -4.70
N ILE A 30 18.55 -21.44 -5.05
CA ILE A 30 17.54 -20.44 -4.67
C ILE A 30 17.08 -19.71 -5.93
N GLU A 31 15.77 -19.50 -6.05
CA GLU A 31 15.16 -18.65 -7.07
C GLU A 31 14.12 -17.71 -6.44
N SER A 32 14.04 -16.47 -6.93
CA SER A 32 13.11 -15.45 -6.44
C SER A 32 12.35 -14.76 -7.57
N LYS A 33 11.11 -14.34 -7.29
CA LYS A 33 10.27 -13.52 -8.16
C LYS A 33 9.61 -12.38 -7.39
N GLU A 34 9.58 -11.20 -8.00
CA GLU A 34 8.88 -10.03 -7.48
C GLU A 34 7.41 -9.99 -7.95
N ILE A 35 6.54 -9.49 -7.08
CA ILE A 35 5.10 -9.35 -7.28
C ILE A 35 4.71 -7.95 -6.81
N ASP A 36 4.30 -7.10 -7.74
CA ASP A 36 3.84 -5.75 -7.44
C ASP A 36 2.33 -5.75 -7.16
N VAL A 37 1.96 -5.15 -6.02
CA VAL A 37 0.56 -4.95 -5.62
C VAL A 37 0.29 -3.46 -5.51
N GLU A 38 -0.56 -2.94 -6.39
CA GLU A 38 -0.98 -1.54 -6.40
C GLU A 38 -2.35 -1.39 -5.71
N VAL A 39 -2.42 -0.52 -4.69
CA VAL A 39 -3.69 -0.17 -4.04
C VAL A 39 -4.27 1.05 -4.76
N THR A 40 -5.44 0.89 -5.38
CA THR A 40 -6.07 1.94 -6.21
C THR A 40 -7.11 2.78 -5.47
N GLY A 41 -7.40 2.45 -4.22
CA GLY A 41 -8.32 3.24 -3.38
C GLY A 41 -7.66 4.52 -2.89
N PRO A 42 -8.44 5.54 -2.47
CA PRO A 42 -7.85 6.69 -1.79
C PRO A 42 -7.06 6.19 -0.58
N GLY A 43 -5.91 6.80 -0.33
CA GLY A 43 -5.15 6.50 0.87
C GLY A 43 -5.81 7.06 2.14
N THR A 44 -5.02 7.50 3.09
CA THR A 44 -5.55 8.03 4.36
C THR A 44 -6.24 9.39 4.18
N SER A 45 -6.91 9.88 5.22
CA SER A 45 -7.42 11.26 5.24
C SER A 45 -6.27 12.29 5.17
N PRO A 46 -6.54 13.51 4.66
CA PRO A 46 -5.60 14.62 4.79
C PRO A 46 -5.18 14.87 6.24
N ASN A 47 -3.94 15.27 6.43
CA ASN A 47 -3.37 15.55 7.74
C ASN A 47 -3.63 16.99 8.17
N ASN A 48 -3.53 17.28 9.46
CA ASN A 48 -3.55 18.64 10.02
C ASN A 48 -4.70 19.53 9.50
N PHE A 49 -5.92 18.98 9.49
CA PHE A 49 -7.09 19.74 9.06
C PHE A 49 -7.43 20.84 10.07
N GLU A 50 -7.46 22.08 9.59
CA GLU A 50 -7.80 23.26 10.36
C GLU A 50 -8.88 24.09 9.66
N ALA A 51 -9.79 24.65 10.45
CA ALA A 51 -10.81 25.58 9.97
C ALA A 51 -10.73 26.89 10.76
N ASN A 52 -10.49 28.00 10.07
CA ASN A 52 -10.32 29.32 10.65
C ASN A 52 -11.41 30.26 10.12
N SER A 53 -12.24 30.81 11.00
CA SER A 53 -13.28 31.78 10.63
C SER A 53 -12.75 33.20 10.59
N SER A 54 -13.05 33.95 9.53
CA SER A 54 -12.77 35.38 9.42
C SER A 54 -14.00 36.12 8.88
N GLY A 55 -14.71 36.81 9.77
CA GLY A 55 -15.96 37.50 9.45
C GLY A 55 -17.07 36.52 9.02
N ARG A 56 -17.52 36.62 7.76
CA ARG A 56 -18.51 35.71 7.15
C ARG A 56 -17.89 34.55 6.37
N ASN A 57 -16.56 34.44 6.38
CA ASN A 57 -15.81 33.42 5.65
C ASN A 57 -15.24 32.37 6.60
N VAL A 58 -15.06 31.16 6.08
CA VAL A 58 -14.33 30.07 6.73
C VAL A 58 -13.22 29.62 5.79
N HIS A 59 -11.99 29.59 6.30
CA HIS A 59 -10.81 29.12 5.60
C HIS A 59 -10.45 27.72 6.08
N PHE A 60 -10.23 26.80 5.15
CA PHE A 60 -9.80 25.44 5.44
C PHE A 60 -8.35 25.27 5.04
N HIS A 61 -7.58 24.59 5.88
CA HIS A 61 -6.20 24.21 5.63
C HIS A 61 -6.02 22.73 5.96
N TRP A 62 -5.21 22.03 5.17
CA TRP A 62 -4.83 20.64 5.43
C TRP A 62 -3.53 20.33 4.70
N GLU A 63 -2.86 19.29 5.16
CA GLU A 63 -1.69 18.69 4.53
C GLU A 63 -2.08 17.42 3.77
N PRO A 64 -1.28 17.00 2.76
CA PRO A 64 -1.50 15.74 2.08
C PRO A 64 -1.58 14.54 3.06
N PRO A 65 -2.36 13.51 2.72
CA PRO A 65 -2.41 12.28 3.49
C PRO A 65 -1.07 11.56 3.50
N THR A 66 -0.81 10.82 4.57
CA THR A 66 0.42 10.02 4.74
C THR A 66 0.49 8.90 3.70
N ILE A 67 -0.63 8.21 3.46
CA ILE A 67 -0.80 7.23 2.40
C ILE A 67 -1.59 7.90 1.29
N GLN A 68 -1.07 7.91 0.07
CA GLN A 68 -1.70 8.58 -1.07
C GLN A 68 -2.41 7.60 -2.02
N ASN A 69 -1.80 6.43 -2.26
CA ASN A 69 -2.29 5.37 -3.15
C ASN A 69 -2.70 5.85 -4.57
N GLY A 70 -2.10 6.94 -5.04
CA GLY A 70 -2.44 7.54 -6.33
C GLY A 70 -1.94 8.97 -6.46
N LYS A 71 -2.41 9.70 -7.48
CA LYS A 71 -2.15 11.14 -7.62
C LYS A 71 -3.21 11.94 -6.86
N ILE A 72 -2.78 12.98 -6.12
CA ILE A 72 -3.65 14.02 -5.53
C ILE A 72 -3.80 15.14 -6.54
#